data_AF-E9DTJ9-F1
#
_entry.id   AF-E9DTJ9-F1
#
_cell.length_a   1.000
_cell.length_b   1.000
_cell.length_c   1.000
_cell.angle_alpha   90.00
_cell.angle_beta   90.00
_cell.angle_gamma   90.00
#
_symmetry.space_group_name_H-M   'P 1'
#
loop_
_entity.id
_entity.type
_entity.pdbx_description
1 polymer ?
#
loop_
_entity_poly.entity_id
_entity_poly.type
_entity_poly.pdbx_seq_one_letter_code
_entity_poly.pdbx_strand_id
1 'polypeptide(L)'
;MWKPPSPTETPRSPSVDESAFGAMSATRTKNPGRRFAQVVKLKKECVDQYRACHAAVWPEVAKQIKQCGIEDYSIFYDDITGLLFGTYKYIGYDYAGDMERMAENPKVREWWKMTDSFQESIVPGAVSSEAGVPSWWKPMEEVFYQA
;
A
#
# COMPACT_ATOMS: atom_id res chain seq x y z
N MET A 1 -57.41 53.57 10.30
CA MET A 1 -56.13 53.74 11.04
C MET A 1 -55.53 52.36 11.26
N TRP A 2 -54.48 52.01 10.53
CA TRP A 2 -53.63 50.84 10.81
C TRP A 2 -52.31 51.03 10.08
N LYS A 3 -51.19 50.91 10.79
CA LYS A 3 -49.80 51.03 10.29
C LYS A 3 -49.22 49.63 10.08
N PRO A 4 -48.38 49.40 9.06
CA PRO A 4 -47.57 48.17 8.98
C PRO A 4 -46.36 48.26 9.93
N PRO A 5 -45.89 47.14 10.51
CA PRO A 5 -44.62 47.11 11.23
C PRO A 5 -43.43 47.06 10.26
N SER A 6 -42.34 47.71 10.67
CA SER A 6 -41.02 47.72 10.01
C SER A 6 -40.25 46.40 10.19
N PRO A 7 -39.26 46.09 9.34
CA PRO A 7 -38.52 44.84 9.39
C PRO A 7 -37.14 45.04 10.03
N THR A 8 -36.92 44.55 11.25
CA THR A 8 -35.55 44.36 11.76
C THR A 8 -35.50 43.28 12.85
N GLU A 9 -35.13 42.05 12.49
CA GLU A 9 -34.38 41.17 13.39
C GLU A 9 -33.36 40.37 12.55
N THR A 10 -32.08 40.63 12.80
CA THR A 10 -30.97 39.84 12.27
C THR A 10 -30.90 38.52 13.06
N PRO A 11 -30.77 37.34 12.42
CA PRO A 11 -30.64 36.10 13.17
C PRO A 11 -29.30 36.08 13.90
N ARG A 12 -29.34 35.84 15.22
CA ARG A 12 -28.16 35.62 16.05
C ARG A 12 -27.66 34.19 15.81
N SER A 13 -26.42 34.02 15.36
CA SER A 13 -25.78 32.71 15.22
C SER A 13 -25.68 32.02 16.59
N PRO A 14 -25.99 30.72 16.72
CA PRO A 14 -25.71 30.01 17.95
C PRO A 14 -24.20 29.79 18.07
N SER A 15 -23.68 30.07 19.26
CA SER A 15 -22.34 29.69 19.70
C SER A 15 -22.25 28.17 19.74
N VAL A 16 -21.38 27.58 18.93
CA VAL A 16 -21.02 26.16 19.02
C VAL A 16 -20.21 25.94 20.29
N ASP A 17 -20.76 25.13 21.18
CA ASP A 17 -20.12 24.64 22.39
C ASP A 17 -19.05 23.60 21.99
N GLU A 18 -17.76 23.96 22.12
CA GLU A 18 -16.59 23.12 21.79
C GLU A 18 -16.38 21.93 22.75
N SER A 19 -17.36 21.58 23.59
CA SER A 19 -17.23 20.49 24.58
C SER A 19 -17.59 19.09 24.06
N ALA A 20 -17.90 18.93 22.77
CA ALA A 20 -18.35 17.65 22.20
C ALA A 20 -17.33 16.90 21.33
N PHE A 21 -16.04 17.22 21.38
CA PHE A 21 -14.99 16.32 20.85
C PHE A 21 -14.69 15.19 21.85
N GLY A 22 -15.74 14.43 22.19
CA GLY A 22 -15.62 13.17 22.88
C GLY A 22 -14.86 12.19 21.98
N ALA A 23 -13.71 11.73 22.46
CA ALA A 23 -12.88 10.73 21.81
C ALA A 23 -13.69 9.48 21.44
N MET A 24 -14.14 9.40 20.19
CA MET A 24 -14.53 8.13 19.60
C MET A 24 -13.23 7.36 19.35
N SER A 25 -12.86 6.53 20.32
CA SER A 25 -11.98 5.40 20.05
C SER A 25 -12.72 4.49 19.06
N ALA A 26 -12.53 4.76 17.77
CA ALA A 26 -12.99 3.87 16.72
C ALA A 26 -12.25 2.55 16.93
N THR A 27 -12.98 1.52 17.34
CA THR A 27 -12.44 0.17 17.43
C THR A 27 -11.84 -0.18 16.08
N ARG A 28 -10.50 -0.22 15.98
CA ARG A 28 -9.82 -0.54 14.72
C ARG A 28 -10.10 -1.99 14.37
N THR A 29 -10.78 -2.22 13.26
CA THR A 29 -11.04 -3.56 12.74
C THR A 29 -9.81 -4.08 12.01
N LYS A 30 -9.32 -5.26 12.40
CA LYS A 30 -8.21 -5.93 11.73
C LYS A 30 -8.66 -6.49 10.38
N ASN A 31 -7.83 -6.40 9.36
CA ASN A 31 -8.13 -6.99 8.06
C ASN A 31 -8.19 -8.53 8.17
N PRO A 32 -9.22 -9.21 7.61
CA PRO A 32 -9.35 -10.66 7.69
C PRO A 32 -8.32 -11.44 6.86
N GLY A 33 -7.39 -10.77 6.16
CA GLY A 33 -6.38 -11.39 5.31
C GLY A 33 -6.63 -11.14 3.83
N ARG A 34 -6.81 -9.88 3.44
CA ARG A 34 -6.95 -9.46 2.03
C ARG A 34 -5.72 -9.94 1.25
N ARG A 35 -5.94 -10.63 0.15
CA ARG A 35 -4.88 -11.15 -0.72
C ARG A 35 -4.55 -10.16 -1.82
N PHE A 36 -3.27 -10.15 -2.18
CA PHE A 36 -2.74 -9.35 -3.26
C PHE A 36 -1.95 -10.25 -4.20
N ALA A 37 -2.02 -9.91 -5.47
CA ALA A 37 -1.31 -10.59 -6.55
C ALA A 37 -0.77 -9.51 -7.49
N GLN A 38 0.48 -9.66 -7.91
CA GLN A 38 1.13 -8.70 -8.80
C GLN A 38 2.23 -9.37 -9.63
N VAL A 39 2.52 -8.79 -10.78
CA VAL A 39 3.57 -9.28 -11.69
C VAL A 39 4.51 -8.18 -12.14
N VAL A 40 5.77 -8.54 -12.34
CA VAL A 40 6.81 -7.71 -12.97
C VAL A 40 7.67 -8.61 -13.84
N LYS A 41 8.34 -8.06 -14.85
CA LYS A 41 9.29 -8.84 -15.65
C LYS A 41 10.67 -8.82 -14.98
N LEU A 42 11.35 -9.95 -15.00
CA LEU A 42 12.74 -10.07 -14.58
C LEU A 42 13.65 -10.11 -15.81
N LYS A 43 14.76 -9.39 -15.77
CA LYS A 43 15.80 -9.45 -16.80
C LYS A 43 16.43 -10.83 -16.78
N LYS A 44 16.57 -11.45 -17.95
CA LYS A 44 17.02 -12.85 -18.07
C LYS A 44 18.42 -13.04 -17.48
N GLU A 45 19.28 -12.04 -17.65
CA GLU A 45 20.64 -11.99 -17.13
C GLU A 45 20.73 -11.82 -15.60
N CYS A 46 19.64 -11.41 -14.93
CA CYS A 46 19.61 -11.14 -13.50
C CYS A 46 18.94 -12.24 -12.67
N VAL A 47 18.52 -13.35 -13.28
CA VAL A 47 17.76 -14.41 -12.60
C VAL A 47 18.50 -14.96 -11.38
N ASP A 48 19.77 -15.28 -11.52
CA ASP A 48 20.56 -15.85 -10.42
C ASP A 48 20.84 -14.83 -9.32
N GLN A 49 21.06 -13.56 -9.68
CA GLN A 49 21.22 -12.47 -8.72
C GLN A 49 19.95 -12.25 -7.91
N TYR A 50 18.79 -12.28 -8.58
CA TYR A 50 17.48 -12.13 -7.94
C TYR A 50 17.20 -13.27 -6.95
N ARG A 51 17.48 -14.52 -7.34
CA ARG A 51 17.36 -15.69 -6.45
C ARG A 51 18.29 -15.57 -5.24
N ALA A 52 19.55 -15.21 -5.47
CA ALA A 52 20.56 -15.11 -4.42
C ALA A 52 20.18 -14.04 -3.38
N CYS A 53 19.74 -12.86 -3.81
CA CYS A 53 19.34 -11.83 -2.86
C CYS A 53 18.07 -12.22 -2.09
N HIS A 54 17.07 -12.84 -2.73
CA HIS A 54 15.84 -13.25 -2.04
C HIS A 54 16.01 -14.51 -1.16
N ALA A 55 17.04 -15.32 -1.38
CA ALA A 55 17.43 -16.37 -0.44
C ALA A 55 18.02 -15.81 0.87
N ALA A 56 18.52 -14.57 0.84
CA ALA A 56 19.14 -13.88 1.96
C ALA A 56 18.59 -12.45 2.10
N VAL A 57 17.26 -12.32 2.16
CA VAL A 57 16.59 -11.02 2.34
C VAL A 57 17.16 -10.31 3.57
N TRP A 58 17.41 -9.01 3.43
CA TRP A 58 17.92 -8.20 4.53
C TRP A 58 16.97 -8.24 5.73
N PRO A 59 17.46 -8.52 6.95
CA PRO A 59 16.61 -8.64 8.15
C PRO A 59 15.72 -7.42 8.40
N GLU A 60 16.21 -6.22 8.11
CA GLU A 60 15.49 -4.96 8.26
C GLU A 60 14.30 -4.86 7.31
N VAL A 61 14.46 -5.35 6.07
CA VAL A 61 13.40 -5.38 5.05
C VAL A 61 12.34 -6.39 5.46
N ALA A 62 12.75 -7.62 5.80
CA ALA A 62 11.82 -8.65 6.27
C ALA A 62 11.05 -8.21 7.53
N LYS A 63 11.72 -7.54 8.46
CA LYS A 63 11.09 -6.96 9.65
C LYS A 63 10.07 -5.88 9.28
N GLN A 64 10.41 -4.96 8.37
CA GLN A 64 9.49 -3.91 7.94
C GLN A 64 8.24 -4.50 7.26
N ILE A 65 8.41 -5.49 6.37
CA ILE A 65 7.30 -6.20 5.72
C ILE A 65 6.32 -6.74 6.77
N LYS A 66 6.84 -7.45 7.78
CA LYS A 66 6.02 -7.99 8.87
C LYS A 66 5.35 -6.90 9.71
N GLN A 67 6.05 -5.81 10.01
CA GLN A 67 5.51 -4.67 10.78
C GLN A 67 4.41 -3.92 10.03
N CYS A 68 4.40 -3.98 8.70
CA CYS A 68 3.35 -3.44 7.83
C CYS A 68 2.19 -4.44 7.60
N GLY A 69 2.07 -5.48 8.43
CA GLY A 69 0.96 -6.42 8.38
C GLY A 69 0.93 -7.30 7.14
N ILE A 70 2.05 -7.43 6.43
CA ILE A 70 2.19 -8.36 5.30
C ILE A 70 2.63 -9.72 5.82
N GLU A 71 1.89 -10.76 5.46
CA GLU A 71 2.16 -12.16 5.76
C GLU A 71 1.99 -13.03 4.51
N ASP A 72 2.46 -14.28 4.58
CA ASP A 72 2.33 -15.25 3.49
C ASP A 72 2.87 -14.71 2.15
N TYR A 73 3.96 -13.93 2.21
CA TYR A 73 4.53 -13.29 1.02
C TYR A 73 5.45 -14.25 0.28
N SER A 74 5.05 -14.62 -0.92
CA SER A 74 5.81 -15.45 -1.85
C SER A 74 6.05 -14.74 -3.17
N ILE A 75 7.20 -15.01 -3.80
CA ILE A 75 7.53 -14.57 -5.16
C ILE A 75 7.94 -15.80 -5.97
N PHE A 76 7.21 -16.05 -7.06
CA PHE A 76 7.45 -17.15 -7.99
C PHE A 76 8.08 -16.60 -9.27
N TYR A 77 8.87 -17.41 -9.95
CA TYR A 77 9.46 -17.07 -11.24
C TYR A 77 9.03 -18.08 -12.30
N ASP A 78 8.55 -17.58 -13.42
CA ASP A 78 8.26 -18.37 -14.63
C ASP A 78 9.38 -18.15 -15.65
N ASP A 79 10.12 -19.20 -15.99
CA ASP A 79 11.27 -19.15 -16.90
C ASP A 79 10.86 -19.00 -18.36
N ILE A 80 9.63 -19.37 -18.72
CA ILE A 80 9.10 -19.22 -20.09
C ILE A 80 8.79 -17.75 -20.38
N THR A 81 8.00 -17.11 -19.52
CA THR A 81 7.61 -15.70 -19.72
C THR A 81 8.63 -14.71 -19.17
N GLY A 82 9.49 -15.13 -18.24
CA GLY A 82 10.39 -14.26 -17.49
C GLY A 82 9.66 -13.40 -16.45
N LEU A 83 8.41 -13.73 -16.10
CA LEU A 83 7.64 -13.00 -15.11
C LEU A 83 7.96 -13.47 -13.69
N LEU A 84 8.04 -12.50 -12.79
CA LEU A 84 7.90 -12.72 -11.36
C LEU A 84 6.44 -12.52 -10.98
N PHE A 85 5.90 -13.47 -10.22
CA PHE A 85 4.56 -13.41 -9.64
C PHE A 85 4.70 -13.29 -8.12
N GLY A 86 4.36 -12.11 -7.58
CA GLY A 86 4.34 -11.84 -6.15
C GLY A 86 2.93 -11.95 -5.58
N THR A 87 2.77 -12.66 -4.46
CA THR A 87 1.50 -12.73 -3.73
C THR A 87 1.70 -12.67 -2.23
N TYR A 88 0.83 -11.95 -1.54
CA TYR A 88 0.85 -11.84 -0.08
C TYR A 88 -0.54 -11.59 0.49
N LYS A 89 -0.67 -11.80 1.80
CA LYS A 89 -1.84 -11.43 2.60
C LYS A 89 -1.54 -10.19 3.42
N TYR A 90 -2.50 -9.28 3.46
CA TYR A 90 -2.48 -8.15 4.38
C TYR A 90 -3.45 -8.39 5.53
N ILE A 91 -2.93 -8.31 6.76
CA ILE A 91 -3.66 -8.54 8.00
C ILE A 91 -3.57 -7.35 8.97
N GLY A 92 -3.15 -6.18 8.50
CA GLY A 92 -3.03 -4.97 9.32
C GLY A 92 -4.36 -4.25 9.52
N TYR A 93 -4.29 -2.98 9.96
CA TYR A 93 -5.46 -2.15 10.27
C TYR A 93 -5.65 -0.99 9.28
N ASP A 94 -4.59 -0.52 8.64
CA ASP A 94 -4.59 0.57 7.67
C ASP A 94 -3.60 0.27 6.54
N TYR A 95 -4.10 -0.26 5.43
CA TYR A 95 -3.22 -0.68 4.33
C TYR A 95 -2.45 0.50 3.74
N ALA A 96 -3.11 1.66 3.57
CA ALA A 96 -2.48 2.83 2.96
C ALA A 96 -1.35 3.35 3.86
N GLY A 97 -1.63 3.56 5.15
CA GLY A 97 -0.61 3.99 6.11
C GLY A 97 0.49 2.96 6.31
N ASP A 98 0.20 1.66 6.23
CA ASP A 98 1.21 0.60 6.32
C ASP A 98 2.14 0.61 5.09
N MET A 99 1.60 0.84 3.88
CA MET A 99 2.42 0.96 2.66
C MET A 99 3.24 2.26 2.64
N GLU A 100 2.69 3.37 3.15
CA GLU A 100 3.41 4.64 3.30
C GLU A 100 4.62 4.48 4.23
N ARG A 101 4.44 3.89 5.42
CA ARG A 101 5.55 3.60 6.34
C ARG A 101 6.61 2.69 5.73
N MET A 102 6.20 1.74 4.87
CA MET A 102 7.15 0.90 4.14
C MET A 102 7.99 1.73 3.17
N ALA A 103 7.37 2.65 2.42
CA ALA A 103 8.03 3.52 1.47
C ALA A 103 8.96 4.56 2.13
N GLU A 104 8.65 5.01 3.34
CA GLU A 104 9.50 5.94 4.09
C GLU A 104 10.81 5.30 4.57
N ASN A 105 10.80 3.98 4.81
CA ASN A 105 11.96 3.27 5.35
C ASN A 105 13.14 3.29 4.36
N PRO A 106 14.29 3.91 4.71
CA PRO A 106 15.42 4.03 3.79
C PRO A 106 16.06 2.69 3.42
N LYS A 107 16.02 1.68 4.30
CA LYS A 107 16.53 0.33 3.99
C LYS A 107 15.64 -0.42 3.01
N VAL A 108 14.33 -0.20 3.08
CA VAL A 108 13.41 -0.75 2.07
C VAL A 108 13.62 -0.09 0.72
N ARG A 109 13.81 1.23 0.66
CA ARG A 109 14.12 1.93 -0.58
C ARG A 109 15.44 1.50 -1.20
N GLU A 110 16.48 1.31 -0.39
CA GLU A 110 17.77 0.78 -0.84
C GLU A 110 17.61 -0.62 -1.46
N TRP A 111 16.85 -1.49 -0.77
CA TRP A 111 16.52 -2.82 -1.28
C TRP A 111 15.75 -2.76 -2.60
N TRP A 112 14.70 -1.94 -2.69
CA TRP A 112 13.93 -1.74 -3.91
C TRP A 112 14.78 -1.27 -5.07
N LYS A 113 15.62 -0.26 -4.86
CA LYS A 113 16.52 0.23 -5.91
C LYS A 113 17.42 -0.88 -6.47
N MET A 114 17.94 -1.75 -5.61
CA MET A 114 18.73 -2.91 -6.04
C MET A 114 17.86 -3.90 -6.83
N THR A 115 16.69 -4.29 -6.32
CA THR A 115 15.84 -5.28 -7.00
C THR A 115 15.21 -4.76 -8.28
N ASP A 116 14.85 -3.48 -8.33
CA ASP A 116 14.33 -2.79 -9.52
C ASP A 116 15.37 -2.82 -10.64
N SER A 117 16.67 -2.75 -10.32
CA SER A 117 17.74 -2.84 -11.32
C SER A 117 17.77 -4.19 -12.05
N PHE A 118 17.25 -5.26 -11.42
CA PHE A 118 17.10 -6.58 -12.02
C PHE A 118 15.80 -6.75 -12.81
N GLN A 119 14.86 -5.82 -12.65
CA GLN A 119 13.50 -5.94 -13.15
C GLN A 119 13.22 -4.97 -14.31
N GLU A 120 12.12 -5.22 -15.00
CA GLU A 120 11.51 -4.33 -15.98
C GLU A 120 10.02 -4.24 -15.69
N SER A 121 9.51 -3.04 -15.42
CA SER A 121 8.07 -2.87 -15.27
C SER A 121 7.37 -3.07 -16.62
N ILE A 122 6.22 -3.75 -16.56
CA ILE A 122 5.29 -3.89 -17.69
C ILE A 122 4.17 -2.83 -17.63
N VAL A 123 4.20 -1.94 -16.63
CA VAL A 123 3.23 -0.86 -16.45
C VAL A 123 3.73 0.39 -17.18
N PRO A 124 2.99 0.91 -18.17
CA PRO A 124 3.41 2.11 -18.89
C PRO A 124 3.63 3.31 -17.97
N GLY A 125 4.80 3.94 -18.08
CA GLY A 125 5.16 5.12 -17.29
C GLY A 125 5.66 4.84 -15.87
N ALA A 126 5.75 3.58 -15.45
CA ALA A 126 6.33 3.24 -14.15
C ALA A 126 7.85 3.48 -14.15
N VAL A 127 8.35 4.09 -13.07
CA VAL A 127 9.75 4.53 -12.95
C VAL A 127 10.55 3.67 -11.99
N SER A 128 9.99 3.38 -10.81
CA SER A 128 10.60 2.52 -9.79
C SER A 128 9.54 2.10 -8.76
N SER A 129 9.86 1.12 -7.92
CA SER A 129 9.03 0.73 -6.78
C SER A 129 8.83 1.88 -5.78
N GLU A 130 9.82 2.78 -5.66
CA GLU A 130 9.76 3.96 -4.77
C GLU A 130 8.83 5.06 -5.30
N ALA A 131 8.68 5.20 -6.63
CA ALA A 131 7.87 6.27 -7.23
C ALA A 131 6.36 6.16 -6.91
N GLY A 132 5.89 4.96 -6.52
CA GLY A 132 4.52 4.70 -6.09
C GLY A 132 3.50 4.62 -7.23
N VAL A 133 3.34 5.68 -8.03
CA VAL A 133 2.32 5.78 -9.09
C VAL A 133 2.90 6.28 -10.42
N PRO A 134 2.69 5.57 -11.54
CA PRO A 134 2.07 4.25 -11.61
C PRO A 134 2.97 3.18 -10.96
N SER A 135 2.33 2.13 -10.42
CA SER A 135 3.06 1.10 -9.65
C SER A 135 4.08 0.35 -10.51
N TRP A 136 5.23 0.06 -9.94
CA TRP A 136 6.29 -0.71 -10.60
C TRP A 136 5.87 -2.14 -10.90
N TRP A 137 5.19 -2.79 -9.96
CA TRP A 137 4.57 -4.09 -10.15
C TRP A 137 3.14 -3.90 -10.68
N LYS A 138 2.76 -4.65 -11.70
CA LYS A 138 1.39 -4.62 -12.23
C LYS A 138 0.48 -5.39 -11.27
N PRO A 139 -0.53 -4.75 -10.64
CA PRO A 139 -1.49 -5.46 -9.81
C PRO A 139 -2.37 -6.38 -10.64
N MET A 140 -2.84 -7.47 -10.02
CA MET A 140 -3.77 -8.43 -10.61
C MET A 140 -5.08 -8.46 -9.83
N GLU A 141 -6.16 -8.76 -10.55
CA GLU A 141 -7.49 -8.94 -9.97
C GLU A 141 -7.63 -10.37 -9.40
N GLU A 142 -8.08 -10.48 -8.16
CA GLU A 142 -8.55 -11.75 -7.62
C GLU A 142 -9.97 -12.02 -8.14
N VAL A 143 -10.11 -13.03 -9.00
CA VAL A 143 -11.40 -13.40 -9.60
C VAL A 143 -12.10 -14.56 -8.90
N PHE A 144 -11.38 -15.30 -8.05
CA PHE A 144 -11.90 -16.45 -7.31
C PHE A 144 -11.05 -16.73 -6.07
N TYR A 145 -11.70 -17.13 -4.98
CA TYR A 145 -11.07 -17.63 -3.77
C TYR A 145 -11.99 -18.64 -3.08
N GLN A 146 -11.41 -19.72 -2.58
CA GLN A 146 -12.06 -20.69 -1.71
C GLN A 146 -11.18 -20.88 -0.47
N ALA A 147 -11.81 -20.77 0.72
CA ALA A 147 -11.14 -20.92 2.00
C ALA A 147 -11.00 -22.38 2.41
#